data_AF-M1FFC3-F1
#
_entry.id   AF-M1FFC3-F1
#
_cell.length_a   1.000
_cell.length_b   1.000
_cell.length_c   1.000
_cell.angle_alpha   90.00
_cell.angle_beta   90.00
_cell.angle_gamma   90.00
#
_symmetry.space_group_name_H-M   'P 1'
#
loop_
_entity.id
_entity.type
_entity.pdbx_description
1 polymer ?
#
loop_
_entity_poly.entity_id
_entity_poly.type
_entity_poly.pdbx_seq_one_letter_code
_entity_poly.pdbx_strand_id
1 'polypeptide(L)'
;MQLLDRYVYPHRLLHWSVSGVVLLSLASGLTIGFLDFDGAVALLGNTLTDVLYGGHKTLGVLILLLMILRVITRLAFAVPDHVPPLDTFERVVSKSVQHLLYLALIAMPLLGWAGTAAGGYPVEFFLWQLPGFIGKDEQLSEQLFFAT
;
A
#
# COMPACT_ATOMS: atom_id res chain seq x y z
N MET A 1 -6.59 2.76 35.79
CA MET A 1 -6.59 1.31 35.50
C MET A 1 -6.56 1.14 34.00
N GLN A 2 -5.37 0.96 33.43
CA GLN A 2 -5.23 0.63 32.01
C GLN A 2 -5.56 -0.85 31.88
N LEU A 3 -6.68 -1.20 31.22
CA LEU A 3 -7.20 -2.57 31.20
C LEU A 3 -6.50 -3.48 30.17
N LEU A 4 -5.59 -2.94 29.35
CA LEU A 4 -4.95 -3.67 28.26
C LEU A 4 -3.46 -3.33 28.16
N ASP A 5 -2.60 -4.27 28.52
CA ASP A 5 -1.14 -4.14 28.38
C ASP A 5 -0.67 -4.33 26.91
N ARG A 6 -1.58 -4.74 26.02
CA ARG A 6 -1.29 -5.07 24.62
C ARG A 6 -2.45 -4.70 23.71
N TYR A 7 -2.14 -4.40 22.45
CA TYR A 7 -3.13 -4.28 21.38
C TYR A 7 -3.96 -5.56 21.26
N VAL A 8 -5.26 -5.38 21.05
CA VAL A 8 -6.19 -6.48 20.77
C VAL A 8 -5.75 -7.28 19.54
N TYR A 9 -6.08 -8.58 19.51
CA TYR A 9 -5.61 -9.50 18.48
C TYR A 9 -5.83 -9.02 17.04
N PRO A 10 -7.02 -8.51 16.64
CA PRO A 10 -7.25 -8.04 15.27
C PRO A 10 -6.29 -6.92 14.84
N HIS A 11 -5.95 -6.00 15.75
CA HIS A 11 -5.05 -4.90 15.43
C HIS A 11 -3.62 -5.39 15.15
N ARG A 12 -3.15 -6.40 15.89
CA ARG A 12 -1.83 -7.00 15.68
C ARG A 12 -1.79 -7.82 14.40
N LEU A 13 -2.82 -8.63 14.15
CA LEU A 13 -2.92 -9.42 12.93
C LEU A 13 -2.90 -8.50 11.70
N LEU A 14 -3.76 -7.48 11.66
CA LEU A 14 -3.80 -6.52 10.55
C LEU A 14 -2.47 -5.77 10.39
N HIS A 15 -1.82 -5.37 11.48
CA HIS A 15 -0.51 -4.72 11.40
C HIS A 15 0.52 -5.62 10.70
N TRP A 16 0.67 -6.87 11.13
CA TRP A 16 1.64 -7.78 10.54
C TRP A 16 1.28 -8.19 9.11
N SER A 17 -0.02 -8.34 8.80
CA SER A 17 -0.48 -8.56 7.42
C SER A 17 -0.12 -7.38 6.52
N VAL A 18 -0.43 -6.14 6.94
CA VAL A 18 -0.04 -4.93 6.18
C VAL A 18 1.46 -4.88 5.99
N SER A 19 2.25 -5.06 7.05
CA SER A 19 3.71 -5.03 6.95
C SER A 19 4.25 -6.06 5.97
N GLY A 20 3.74 -7.30 6.00
CA GLY A 20 4.16 -8.35 5.07
C GLY A 20 3.84 -8.01 3.61
N VAL A 21 2.62 -7.54 3.33
CA VAL A 21 2.21 -7.16 1.97
C VAL A 21 2.97 -5.93 1.48
N VAL A 22 3.22 -4.94 2.35
CA VAL A 22 4.02 -3.76 2.03
C VAL A 22 5.45 -4.14 1.66
N LEU A 23 6.10 -5.05 2.39
CA LEU A 23 7.45 -5.50 2.06
C LEU A 23 7.52 -6.19 0.69
N LEU A 24 6.53 -7.02 0.36
CA LEU A 24 6.44 -7.66 -0.97
C LEU A 24 6.17 -6.63 -2.07
N SER A 25 5.28 -5.66 -1.81
CA SER A 25 4.96 -4.59 -2.75
C SER A 25 6.16 -3.67 -2.98
N LEU A 26 6.93 -3.37 -1.93
CA LEU A 26 8.13 -2.56 -2.02
C LEU A 26 9.22 -3.30 -2.81
N ALA A 27 9.44 -4.59 -2.55
CA ALA A 27 10.39 -5.40 -3.30
C ALA A 27 10.05 -5.42 -4.80
N SER A 28 8.80 -5.74 -5.16
CA SER A 28 8.36 -5.75 -6.55
C SER A 28 8.40 -4.37 -7.21
N GLY A 29 7.99 -3.31 -6.50
CA GLY A 29 8.02 -1.93 -7.00
C GLY A 29 9.44 -1.44 -7.27
N LEU A 30 10.38 -1.74 -6.37
CA LEU A 30 11.80 -1.44 -6.58
C LEU A 30 12.35 -2.22 -7.78
N THR A 31 12.01 -3.51 -7.92
CA THR A 31 12.43 -4.30 -9.08
C THR A 31 11.94 -3.69 -10.39
N ILE A 32 10.66 -3.29 -10.45
CA ILE A 32 10.07 -2.62 -11.62
C ILE A 32 10.77 -1.29 -11.90
N GLY A 33 10.98 -0.46 -10.87
CA GLY A 33 11.61 0.84 -11.02
C GLY A 33 13.08 0.79 -11.46
N PHE A 34 13.83 -0.25 -11.07
CA PHE A 34 15.24 -0.40 -11.45
C PHE A 34 15.44 -1.12 -12.80
N LEU A 35 14.60 -2.10 -13.12
CA LEU A 35 14.77 -2.92 -14.32
C LEU A 35 13.95 -2.45 -15.51
N ASP A 36 13.01 -1.52 -15.33
CA ASP A 36 11.97 -1.18 -16.29
C ASP A 36 11.24 -2.43 -16.85
N PHE A 37 10.48 -2.28 -17.94
CA PHE A 37 9.76 -3.43 -18.52
C PHE A 37 10.69 -4.29 -19.37
N ASP A 38 11.51 -3.66 -20.20
CA ASP A 38 12.38 -4.36 -21.16
C ASP A 38 13.51 -5.10 -20.43
N GLY A 39 14.11 -4.47 -19.41
CA GLY A 39 15.11 -5.12 -18.57
C GLY A 39 14.52 -6.26 -17.72
N ALA A 40 13.29 -6.12 -17.24
CA ALA A 40 12.60 -7.21 -16.56
C ALA A 40 12.32 -8.39 -17.51
N VAL A 41 11.85 -8.14 -18.74
CA VAL A 41 11.66 -9.19 -19.77
C VAL A 41 12.98 -9.87 -20.12
N ALA A 42 14.08 -9.12 -20.25
CA ALA A 42 15.39 -9.69 -20.54
C ALA A 42 15.90 -10.63 -19.42
N LEU A 43 15.61 -10.30 -18.16
CA LEU A 43 16.08 -11.06 -17.00
C LEU A 43 15.16 -12.24 -16.62
N LEU A 44 13.84 -12.02 -16.65
CA LEU A 44 12.84 -12.93 -16.10
C LEU A 44 12.00 -13.62 -17.18
N GLY A 45 12.00 -13.09 -18.41
CA GLY A 45 11.11 -13.49 -19.49
C GLY A 45 9.70 -12.90 -19.34
N ASN A 46 8.95 -12.86 -20.45
CA ASN A 46 7.61 -12.23 -20.51
C ASN A 46 6.67 -12.71 -19.40
N THR A 47 6.53 -14.02 -19.21
CA THR A 47 5.58 -14.59 -18.24
C THR A 47 5.83 -14.12 -16.80
N LEU A 48 7.09 -14.08 -16.36
CA LEU A 48 7.41 -13.64 -15.01
C LEU A 48 7.35 -12.12 -14.87
N THR A 49 7.66 -11.37 -15.93
CA THR A 49 7.45 -9.91 -15.95
C THR A 49 5.98 -9.57 -15.80
N ASP A 50 5.08 -10.25 -16.51
CA ASP A 50 3.64 -10.02 -16.39
C ASP A 50 3.15 -10.31 -14.96
N VAL A 51 3.64 -11.40 -14.35
CA VAL A 51 3.36 -11.73 -12.94
C VAL A 51 3.91 -10.67 -11.98
N LEU A 52 5.10 -10.13 -12.24
CA LEU A 52 5.71 -9.07 -11.43
C LEU A 52 4.85 -7.79 -11.45
N TYR A 53 4.48 -7.32 -12.64
CA TYR A 53 3.69 -6.09 -12.82
C TYR A 53 2.24 -6.26 -12.35
N GLY A 54 1.56 -7.34 -12.74
CA GLY A 54 0.19 -7.63 -12.30
C GLY A 54 0.12 -7.93 -10.79
N GLY A 55 1.13 -8.64 -10.28
CA GLY A 55 1.31 -8.90 -8.84
C GLY A 55 1.50 -7.62 -8.04
N HIS A 56 2.35 -6.69 -8.51
CA HIS A 56 2.55 -5.40 -7.85
C HIS A 56 1.25 -4.58 -7.78
N LYS A 57 0.49 -4.49 -8.89
CA LYS A 57 -0.82 -3.83 -8.90
C LYS A 57 -1.80 -4.47 -7.91
N THR A 58 -1.87 -5.80 -7.90
CA THR A 58 -2.72 -6.56 -6.96
C THR A 58 -2.32 -6.32 -5.50
N LEU A 59 -1.02 -6.29 -5.20
CA LEU A 59 -0.50 -6.00 -3.85
C LEU A 59 -0.87 -4.58 -3.41
N GLY A 60 -0.79 -3.59 -4.31
CA GLY A 60 -1.22 -2.22 -4.04
C GLY A 60 -2.70 -2.15 -3.64
N VAL A 61 -3.59 -2.77 -4.41
CA VAL A 61 -5.03 -2.84 -4.07
C VAL A 61 -5.25 -3.57 -2.74
N LEU A 62 -4.51 -4.67 -2.50
CA LEU A 62 -4.61 -5.41 -1.24
C LEU A 62 -4.18 -4.55 -0.04
N ILE A 63 -3.11 -3.76 -0.16
CA ILE A 63 -2.68 -2.81 0.87
C ILE A 63 -3.79 -1.81 1.15
N LEU A 64 -4.42 -1.25 0.12
CA LEU A 64 -5.52 -0.30 0.28
C LEU A 64 -6.67 -0.90 1.08
N LEU A 65 -7.11 -2.12 0.74
CA LEU A 65 -8.18 -2.83 1.46
C LEU A 65 -7.79 -3.11 2.93
N LEU A 66 -6.57 -3.61 3.16
CA LEU A 66 -6.08 -3.87 4.52
C LEU A 66 -5.94 -2.59 5.33
N MET A 67 -5.55 -1.48 4.71
CA MET A 67 -5.45 -0.18 5.36
C MET A 67 -6.83 0.38 5.72
N ILE A 68 -7.86 0.21 4.88
CA ILE A 68 -9.25 0.54 5.22
C ILE A 68 -9.68 -0.23 6.46
N LEU A 69 -9.49 -1.55 6.47
CA LEU A 69 -9.80 -2.40 7.64
C LEU A 69 -9.00 -1.98 8.87
N ARG A 70 -7.75 -1.58 8.69
CA ARG A 70 -6.88 -1.12 9.78
C ARG A 70 -7.32 0.21 10.37
N VAL A 71 -7.79 1.15 9.53
CA VAL A 71 -8.38 2.42 9.99
C VAL A 71 -9.67 2.13 10.76
N ILE A 72 -10.58 1.31 10.21
CA ILE A 72 -11.82 0.91 10.90
C ILE A 72 -11.51 0.28 12.26
N THR A 73 -10.56 -0.66 12.30
CA THR A 73 -10.15 -1.34 13.55
C THR A 73 -9.56 -0.36 14.57
N ARG A 74 -8.75 0.61 14.12
CA ARG A 74 -8.21 1.64 15.01
C ARG A 74 -9.29 2.55 15.59
N LEU A 75 -10.36 2.81 14.83
CA LEU A 75 -11.50 3.62 15.30
C LEU A 75 -12.45 2.82 16.21
N ALA A 76 -12.58 1.51 15.97
CA ALA A 76 -13.50 0.63 16.69
C ALA A 76 -12.95 0.13 18.04
N PHE A 77 -11.63 0.04 18.21
CA PHE A 77 -11.01 -0.53 19.41
C PHE A 77 -10.12 0.48 20.14
N ALA A 78 -10.07 0.35 21.48
CA ALA A 78 -9.19 1.16 22.31
C ALA A 78 -7.71 0.88 21.99
N VAL A 79 -6.93 1.95 21.85
CA VAL A 79 -5.48 1.91 21.65
C VAL A 79 -4.82 2.12 23.02
N PRO A 80 -3.99 1.18 23.51
CA PRO A 80 -3.26 1.37 24.76
C PRO A 80 -2.32 2.57 24.70
N ASP A 81 -2.24 3.35 25.79
CA ASP A 81 -1.22 4.39 25.92
C ASP A 81 0.16 3.79 26.21
N HIS A 82 1.20 4.55 25.89
CA HIS A 82 2.59 4.17 26.10
C HIS A 82 2.94 4.14 27.59
N VAL A 83 3.59 3.06 28.03
CA VAL A 83 4.11 2.90 29.40
C VAL A 83 5.58 2.47 29.32
N PRO A 84 6.53 3.27 29.84
CA PRO A 84 6.34 4.60 30.46
C PRO A 84 5.80 5.63 29.44
N PRO A 85 5.18 6.73 29.92
CA PRO A 85 4.75 7.81 29.04
C PRO A 85 5.91 8.35 28.22
N LEU A 86 5.72 8.43 26.90
CA LEU A 86 6.67 9.09 26.00
C LEU A 86 6.78 10.58 26.33
N ASP A 87 7.99 11.13 26.21
CA ASP A 87 8.19 12.57 26.20
C ASP A 87 7.43 13.21 25.02
N THR A 88 7.18 14.52 25.12
CA THR A 88 6.43 15.27 24.11
C THR A 88 7.07 15.15 22.73
N PHE A 89 8.40 15.21 22.64
CA PHE A 89 9.10 15.11 21.35
C PHE A 89 8.92 13.72 20.72
N GLU A 90 9.17 12.66 21.48
CA GLU A 90 9.00 11.26 21.03
C GLU A 90 7.57 10.97 20.58
N ARG A 91 6.59 11.49 21.34
CA ARG A 91 5.17 11.35 21.03
C ARG A 91 4.81 12.03 19.71
N VAL A 92 5.32 13.24 19.46
CA VAL A 92 5.06 13.98 18.22
C VAL A 92 5.68 13.24 17.05
N VAL A 93 6.96 12.85 17.13
CA VAL A 93 7.66 12.14 16.05
C VAL A 93 6.98 10.80 15.74
N SER A 94 6.69 10.00 16.76
CA SER A 94 6.00 8.70 16.61
C SER A 94 4.66 8.85 15.91
N LYS A 95 3.84 9.81 16.34
CA LYS A 95 2.56 10.09 15.68
C LYS A 95 2.77 10.56 14.25
N SER A 96 3.67 11.50 14.00
CA SER A 96 3.90 12.04 12.65
C SER A 96 4.31 10.94 11.67
N VAL A 97 5.30 10.11 12.02
CA VAL A 97 5.73 8.98 11.19
C VAL A 97 4.57 8.01 10.94
N GLN A 98 3.80 7.68 11.98
CA GLN A 98 2.64 6.80 11.82
C GLN A 98 1.60 7.39 10.85
N HIS A 99 1.25 8.67 10.98
CA HIS A 99 0.26 9.29 10.09
C HIS A 99 0.78 9.40 8.66
N LEU A 100 2.07 9.73 8.48
CA LEU A 100 2.70 9.76 7.16
C LEU A 100 2.69 8.38 6.50
N LEU A 101 3.00 7.31 7.25
CA LEU A 101 2.91 5.94 6.73
C LEU A 101 1.47 5.56 6.38
N TYR A 102 0.47 5.95 7.18
CA TYR A 102 -0.93 5.72 6.82
C TYR A 102 -1.30 6.43 5.52
N LEU A 103 -0.90 7.70 5.39
CA LEU A 103 -1.17 8.49 4.21
C LEU A 103 -0.50 7.88 2.98
N ALA A 104 0.78 7.53 3.06
CA ALA A 104 1.53 6.91 1.96
C ALA A 104 0.90 5.58 1.52
N LEU A 105 0.57 4.71 2.48
CA LEU A 105 -0.01 3.39 2.20
C LEU A 105 -1.45 3.43 1.68
N ILE A 106 -2.13 4.58 1.72
CA ILE A 106 -3.46 4.78 1.13
C ILE A 106 -3.35 5.55 -0.18
N ALA A 107 -2.60 6.65 -0.18
CA ALA A 107 -2.46 7.53 -1.33
C ALA A 107 -1.71 6.85 -2.49
N MET A 108 -0.59 6.16 -2.24
CA MET A 108 0.19 5.54 -3.32
C MET A 108 -0.61 4.49 -4.10
N PRO A 109 -1.33 3.53 -3.46
CA PRO A 109 -2.18 2.60 -4.21
C PRO A 109 -3.32 3.28 -4.97
N LEU A 110 -3.91 4.35 -4.41
CA LEU A 110 -4.96 5.12 -5.09
C LEU A 110 -4.42 5.83 -6.33
N LEU A 111 -3.23 6.42 -6.24
CA LEU A 111 -2.54 7.06 -7.36
C LEU A 111 -2.17 6.03 -8.43
N GLY A 112 -1.64 4.85 -8.04
CA GLY A 112 -1.33 3.77 -8.99
C GLY A 112 -2.57 3.18 -9.67
N TRP A 113 -3.68 3.04 -8.94
CA TRP A 113 -4.97 2.65 -9.53
C TRP A 113 -5.44 3.71 -10.52
N ALA A 114 -5.44 4.98 -10.13
CA ALA A 114 -5.81 6.10 -10.99
C ALA A 114 -4.92 6.17 -12.25
N GLY A 115 -3.61 5.99 -12.11
CA GLY A 115 -2.66 5.97 -13.23
C GLY A 115 -2.95 4.83 -14.20
N THR A 116 -3.18 3.61 -13.66
CA THR A 116 -3.55 2.45 -14.50
C THR A 116 -4.85 2.69 -15.26
N ALA A 117 -5.87 3.24 -14.59
CA ALA A 117 -7.16 3.56 -15.20
C ALA A 117 -7.04 4.67 -16.27
N ALA A 118 -6.29 5.73 -15.98
CA ALA A 118 -6.03 6.84 -16.90
C ALA A 118 -5.22 6.37 -18.13
N GLY A 119 -4.34 5.39 -17.98
CA GLY A 119 -3.65 4.74 -19.11
C GLY A 119 -4.57 3.90 -20.01
N GLY A 120 -5.83 3.70 -19.62
CA GLY A 120 -6.80 2.88 -20.36
C GLY A 120 -6.63 1.38 -20.13
N TYR A 121 -5.91 0.98 -19.08
CA TYR A 121 -5.70 -0.42 -18.70
C TYR A 121 -6.65 -0.84 -17.58
N PRO A 122 -7.10 -2.11 -17.56
CA PRO A 122 -7.85 -2.63 -16.44
C PRO A 122 -6.97 -2.68 -15.18
N VAL A 123 -7.58 -2.39 -14.02
CA VAL A 123 -6.90 -2.53 -12.73
C VAL A 123 -7.08 -3.96 -12.25
N GLU A 124 -6.01 -4.74 -12.34
CA GLU A 124 -6.04 -6.16 -11.96
C GLU A 124 -6.00 -6.34 -10.44
N PHE A 125 -6.87 -7.23 -9.95
CA PHE A 125 -6.88 -7.68 -8.57
C PHE A 125 -7.13 -9.18 -8.53
N PHE A 126 -6.05 -9.96 -8.46
CA PHE A 126 -6.08 -11.41 -8.64
C PHE A 126 -6.74 -11.82 -9.97
N LEU A 127 -7.93 -12.40 -9.92
CA LEU A 127 -8.69 -12.83 -11.10
C LEU A 127 -9.74 -11.80 -11.54
N TRP A 128 -9.87 -10.69 -10.82
CA TRP A 128 -10.85 -9.65 -11.10
C TRP A 128 -10.21 -8.45 -11.78
N GLN A 129 -10.99 -7.79 -12.63
CA GLN A 129 -10.67 -6.48 -13.19
C GLN A 129 -11.58 -5.46 -12.50
N LEU A 130 -10.96 -4.54 -11.76
CA LEU A 130 -11.67 -3.48 -11.07
C LEU A 130 -11.96 -2.34 -12.05
N PRO A 131 -13.13 -1.69 -11.96
CA PRO A 131 -13.45 -0.57 -12.83
C PRO A 131 -12.50 0.59 -12.56
N GLY A 132 -12.05 1.23 -13.64
CA GLY A 132 -11.44 2.55 -13.55
C GLY A 132 -12.49 3.57 -13.11
N PHE A 133 -12.11 4.46 -12.20
CA PHE A 133 -12.98 5.58 -11.76
C PHE A 133 -12.62 6.91 -12.42
N ILE A 134 -11.63 6.92 -13.33
CA ILE A 134 -11.19 8.05 -14.15
C ILE A 134 -11.16 7.59 -15.62
N GLY A 135 -11.46 8.50 -16.55
CA GLY A 135 -11.40 8.24 -17.99
C GLY A 135 -9.96 8.17 -18.52
N LYS A 136 -9.80 7.66 -19.75
CA LYS A 136 -8.48 7.58 -20.39
C LYS A 136 -7.89 8.99 -20.61
N ASP A 137 -6.69 9.20 -20.09
CA ASP A 137 -5.86 10.39 -20.25
C ASP A 137 -4.38 9.98 -20.07
N GLU A 138 -3.63 9.94 -21.17
CA GLU A 138 -2.24 9.45 -21.18
C GLU A 138 -1.30 10.40 -20.41
N GLN A 139 -1.53 11.72 -20.50
CA GLN A 139 -0.72 12.70 -19.78
C GLN A 139 -0.94 12.58 -18.26
N LEU A 140 -2.19 12.40 -17.84
CA LEU A 140 -2.51 12.18 -16.43
C LEU A 140 -1.91 10.86 -15.93
N SER A 141 -1.97 9.80 -16.73
CA SER A 141 -1.36 8.50 -16.41
C SER A 141 0.13 8.63 -16.10
N GLU A 142 0.90 9.31 -16.96
CA GLU A 142 2.33 9.53 -16.75
C GLU A 142 2.62 10.34 -15.49
N GLN A 143 1.86 11.42 -15.24
CA GLN A 143 2.02 12.23 -14.03
C GLN A 143 1.74 11.44 -12.76
N LEU A 144 0.74 10.57 -12.78
CA LEU A 144 0.37 9.73 -11.64
C LEU A 144 1.44 8.67 -11.36
N PHE A 145 1.98 8.01 -12.38
CA PHE A 145 3.07 7.04 -12.19
C PHE A 145 4.37 7.68 -11.74
N PHE A 146 4.65 8.93 -12.14
CA PHE A 146 5.81 9.67 -11.62
C PHE A 146 5.67 10.01 -10.12
N ALA A 147 4.44 10.11 -9.62
CA ALA A 147 4.15 10.45 -8.23
C ALA A 147 4.14 9.22 -7.29
N THR A 148 4.26 8.00 -7.82
CA THR A 148 4.20 6.72 -7.09
C THR A 148 5.54 6.01 -7.05
#